data_AF-A0A534RZ14-F1
#
_entry.id   AF-A0A534RZ14-F1
#
_cell.length_a   1.000
_cell.length_b   1.000
_cell.length_c   1.000
_cell.angle_alpha   90.00
_cell.angle_beta   90.00
_cell.angle_gamma   90.00
#
_symmetry.space_group_name_H-M   'P 1'
#
loop_
_entity.id
_entity.type
_entity.pdbx_description
1 polymer ?
#
loop_
_entity_poly.entity_id
_entity_poly.type
_entity_poly.pdbx_seq_one_letter_code
_entity_poly.pdbx_strand_id
1 'polypeptide(L)'
;MRRLIGGGFLACCLSFVTPASGAEAEKFRQSVPEELSEAWERLQQALQDWGGRLKERFGSRESSEDRPVISQLLRYKDYLGLSPDQVKKLEQLRDSFQRQSIRNEADSRIVELDIETLLDSPTVDVGKVETKIREAEKLRADLRVARIKAIELAKAVLTAEQRKKFSDSLESRGARAPRAGQNPSAKE
;
A
#
# COMPACT_ATOMS: atom_id res chain seq x y z
N MET A 1 -68.65 -8.24 -33.59
CA MET A 1 -68.12 -8.01 -32.23
C MET A 1 -66.93 -8.93 -32.01
N ARG A 2 -65.84 -8.38 -31.44
CA ARG A 2 -64.80 -9.01 -30.56
C ARG A 2 -64.30 -10.43 -30.90
N ARG A 3 -63.01 -10.60 -31.28
CA ARG A 3 -61.81 -10.93 -30.44
C ARG A 3 -61.95 -12.33 -29.78
N LEU A 4 -61.00 -13.29 -29.83
CA LEU A 4 -59.55 -13.30 -29.55
C LEU A 4 -58.92 -14.61 -30.13
N ILE A 5 -57.75 -14.58 -30.79
CA ILE A 5 -56.36 -14.90 -30.33
C ILE A 5 -56.02 -16.40 -30.16
N GLY A 6 -54.96 -16.82 -30.86
CA GLY A 6 -54.14 -18.01 -30.60
C GLY A 6 -53.68 -18.69 -31.90
N GLY A 7 -52.42 -18.86 -32.27
CA GLY A 7 -51.16 -18.58 -31.59
C GLY A 7 -50.06 -18.32 -32.63
N GLY A 8 -49.13 -17.45 -32.26
CA GLY A 8 -47.97 -17.08 -33.06
C GLY A 8 -46.89 -18.14 -33.00
N PHE A 9 -46.34 -18.49 -34.16
CA PHE A 9 -44.99 -19.02 -34.27
C PHE A 9 -44.08 -17.84 -34.63
N LEU A 10 -43.63 -17.13 -33.59
CA LEU A 10 -42.56 -16.15 -33.71
C LEU A 10 -41.27 -16.98 -33.79
N ALA A 11 -40.68 -17.06 -34.98
CA ALA A 11 -39.33 -17.54 -35.14
C ALA A 11 -38.41 -16.56 -34.38
N CYS A 12 -38.04 -16.93 -33.16
CA CYS A 12 -36.98 -16.26 -32.43
C CYS A 12 -35.68 -16.41 -33.22
N CYS A 13 -35.35 -15.41 -34.03
CA CYS A 13 -33.99 -15.13 -34.41
C CYS A 13 -33.20 -14.94 -33.11
N LEU A 14 -32.44 -15.96 -32.71
CA LEU A 14 -31.34 -15.80 -31.76
C LEU A 14 -30.25 -14.99 -32.46
N SER A 15 -30.45 -13.67 -32.51
CA SER A 15 -29.36 -12.73 -32.70
C SER A 15 -28.49 -12.81 -31.46
N PHE A 16 -27.50 -13.70 -31.49
CA PHE A 16 -26.29 -13.48 -30.71
C PHE A 16 -25.71 -12.14 -31.18
N VAL A 17 -25.98 -11.08 -30.42
CA VAL A 17 -25.13 -9.89 -30.44
C VAL A 17 -23.83 -10.33 -29.76
N THR A 18 -22.93 -10.92 -30.55
CA THR A 18 -21.51 -11.00 -30.20
C THR A 18 -21.03 -9.59 -29.90
N PRO A 19 -20.30 -9.33 -28.80
CA PRO A 19 -19.69 -8.04 -28.60
C PRO A 19 -18.65 -7.85 -29.71
N ALA A 20 -18.91 -6.89 -30.60
CA ALA A 20 -18.00 -6.49 -31.67
C ALA A 20 -16.58 -6.12 -31.18
N SER A 21 -16.42 -5.93 -29.87
CA SER A 21 -15.14 -5.60 -29.23
C SER A 21 -14.06 -6.69 -29.35
N GLY A 22 -14.40 -7.96 -29.54
CA GLY A 22 -13.40 -9.04 -29.66
C GLY A 22 -12.81 -9.16 -31.06
N ALA A 23 -13.64 -9.07 -32.09
CA ALA A 23 -13.24 -9.23 -33.49
C ALA A 23 -12.53 -7.98 -34.06
N GLU A 24 -12.87 -6.78 -33.56
CA GLU A 24 -12.16 -5.54 -33.91
C GLU A 24 -10.80 -5.45 -33.22
N ALA A 25 -10.68 -5.95 -31.98
CA ALA A 25 -9.40 -6.03 -31.28
C ALA A 25 -8.43 -7.02 -31.96
N GLU A 26 -8.92 -8.16 -32.48
CA GLU A 26 -8.10 -9.09 -33.26
C GLU A 26 -7.66 -8.52 -34.62
N LYS A 27 -8.55 -7.83 -35.33
CA LYS A 27 -8.20 -7.17 -36.60
C LYS A 27 -7.21 -6.03 -36.42
N PHE A 28 -7.36 -5.24 -35.35
CA PHE A 28 -6.42 -4.19 -35.02
C PHE A 28 -5.03 -4.80 -34.76
N ARG A 29 -4.96 -5.87 -33.96
CA ARG A 29 -3.72 -6.60 -33.62
C ARG A 29 -3.06 -7.25 -34.85
N GLN A 30 -3.81 -7.72 -35.84
CA GLN A 30 -3.29 -8.26 -37.10
C GLN A 30 -2.75 -7.20 -38.08
N SER A 31 -3.11 -5.93 -37.90
CA SER A 31 -2.74 -4.82 -38.81
C SER A 31 -1.63 -3.92 -38.27
N VAL A 32 -1.07 -4.24 -37.11
CA VAL A 32 -0.02 -3.45 -36.48
C VAL A 32 1.33 -3.86 -37.07
N PRO A 33 2.13 -2.92 -37.62
CA PRO A 33 3.51 -3.20 -38.05
C PRO A 33 4.34 -3.78 -36.90
N GLU A 34 5.23 -4.73 -37.19
CA GLU A 34 6.09 -5.41 -36.20
C GLU A 34 6.74 -4.42 -35.21
N GLU A 35 7.26 -3.29 -35.70
CA GLU A 35 7.91 -2.24 -34.89
C GLU A 35 6.96 -1.56 -33.87
N LEU A 36 5.67 -1.42 -34.20
CA LEU A 36 4.67 -0.88 -33.29
C LEU A 36 4.28 -1.90 -32.23
N SER A 37 4.27 -3.20 -32.57
CA SER A 37 4.05 -4.26 -31.58
C SER A 37 5.17 -4.30 -30.55
N GLU A 38 6.43 -4.21 -31.00
CA GLU A 38 7.59 -4.12 -30.12
C GLU A 38 7.56 -2.84 -29.27
N ALA A 39 7.14 -1.70 -29.84
CA ALA A 39 6.98 -0.46 -29.10
C ALA A 39 5.90 -0.58 -28.00
N TRP A 40 4.79 -1.29 -28.27
CA TRP A 40 3.73 -1.54 -27.30
C TRP A 40 4.16 -2.51 -26.19
N GLU A 41 4.90 -3.57 -26.52
CA GLU A 41 5.45 -4.47 -25.50
C GLU A 41 6.45 -3.74 -24.60
N ARG A 42 7.33 -2.90 -25.17
CA ARG A 42 8.28 -2.08 -24.40
C ARG A 42 7.58 -1.08 -23.49
N LEU A 43 6.45 -0.50 -23.91
CA LEU A 43 5.65 0.40 -23.08
C LEU A 43 4.94 -0.36 -21.95
N GLN A 44 4.39 -1.53 -22.24
CA GLN A 44 3.73 -2.38 -21.23
C GLN A 44 4.74 -2.85 -20.18
N GLN A 45 5.93 -3.25 -20.61
CA GLN A 45 7.02 -3.65 -19.73
C GLN A 45 7.54 -2.46 -18.91
N ALA A 46 7.65 -1.27 -19.52
CA ALA A 46 8.01 -0.05 -18.79
C ALA A 46 6.96 0.35 -17.75
N LEU A 47 5.68 0.09 -18.02
CA LEU A 47 4.57 0.32 -17.08
C LEU A 47 4.59 -0.68 -15.93
N GLN A 48 4.84 -1.96 -16.21
CA GLN A 48 5.03 -3.00 -15.20
C GLN A 48 6.26 -2.71 -14.32
N ASP A 49 7.38 -2.34 -14.92
CA ASP A 49 8.60 -1.95 -14.20
C ASP A 49 8.41 -0.67 -13.38
N TRP A 50 7.67 0.31 -13.92
CA TRP A 50 7.31 1.51 -13.17
C TRP A 50 6.40 1.16 -11.98
N GLY A 51 5.44 0.25 -12.16
CA GLY A 51 4.61 -0.31 -11.10
C GLY A 51 5.44 -1.03 -10.03
N GLY A 52 6.40 -1.88 -10.43
CA GLY A 52 7.33 -2.55 -9.54
C GLY A 52 8.23 -1.57 -8.76
N ARG A 53 8.78 -0.54 -9.43
CA ARG A 53 9.55 0.52 -8.78
C ARG A 53 8.69 1.40 -7.86
N LEU A 54 7.44 1.65 -8.21
CA LEU A 54 6.48 2.33 -7.35
C LEU A 54 6.20 1.47 -6.11
N LYS A 55 6.03 0.16 -6.28
CA LYS A 55 5.90 -0.82 -5.20
C LYS A 55 7.17 -0.93 -4.35
N GLU A 56 8.37 -0.72 -4.87
CA GLU A 56 9.60 -0.67 -4.05
C GLU A 56 9.78 0.68 -3.33
N ARG A 57 9.36 1.77 -3.98
CA ARG A 57 9.46 3.13 -3.42
C ARG A 57 8.40 3.42 -2.37
N PHE A 58 7.21 2.83 -2.52
CA PHE A 58 6.07 3.03 -1.65
C PHE A 58 5.65 1.77 -0.87
N GLY A 59 6.06 0.58 -1.30
CA GLY A 59 5.96 -0.65 -0.54
C GLY A 59 7.20 -0.85 0.32
N SER A 60 6.96 -0.93 1.62
CA SER A 60 7.88 -1.37 2.68
C SER A 60 9.35 -1.00 2.52
N ARG A 61 9.66 0.28 2.74
CA ARG A 61 10.79 0.61 3.62
C ARG A 61 10.25 0.86 5.02
N GLU A 62 9.76 -0.20 5.67
CA GLU A 62 9.75 -0.23 7.13
C GLU A 62 11.22 -0.41 7.55
N SER A 63 11.95 0.70 7.43
CA SER A 63 13.36 0.86 7.78
C SER A 63 13.55 0.44 9.24
N SER A 64 14.71 -0.09 9.57
CA SER A 64 15.14 -0.33 10.96
C SER A 64 15.05 0.93 11.88
N GLU A 65 14.72 2.10 11.33
CA GLU A 65 14.44 3.37 12.02
C GLU A 65 12.98 3.48 12.52
N ASP A 66 12.08 2.60 12.09
CA ASP A 66 10.64 2.59 12.45
C ASP A 66 10.32 1.81 13.74
N ARG A 67 11.26 1.77 14.70
CA ARG A 67 11.00 1.12 15.99
C ARG A 67 9.80 1.81 16.66
N PRO A 68 8.68 1.12 16.92
CA PRO A 68 7.53 1.73 17.56
C PRO A 68 7.97 2.39 18.86
N VAL A 69 7.60 3.66 19.07
CA VAL A 69 7.96 4.43 20.28
C VAL A 69 7.65 3.63 21.55
N ILE A 70 6.56 2.85 21.53
CA ILE A 70 6.14 1.96 22.60
C ILE A 70 7.20 0.89 22.93
N SER A 71 7.81 0.28 21.92
CA SER A 71 8.90 -0.69 22.10
C SER A 71 10.15 -0.05 22.70
N GLN A 72 10.39 1.23 22.43
CA GLN A 72 11.49 1.98 23.07
C GLN A 72 11.16 2.30 24.53
N LEU A 73 9.94 2.75 24.83
CA LEU A 73 9.49 2.98 26.21
C LEU A 73 9.62 1.71 27.07
N LEU A 74 9.18 0.57 26.55
CA LEU A 74 9.30 -0.73 27.24
C LEU A 74 10.75 -1.18 27.43
N ARG A 75 11.63 -0.90 26.46
CA ARG A 75 13.08 -1.16 26.57
C ARG A 75 13.73 -0.32 27.67
N TYR A 76 13.25 0.89 27.89
CA TYR A 76 13.76 1.82 28.91
C TYR A 76 12.97 1.81 30.21
N LYS A 77 12.15 0.79 30.46
CA LYS A 77 11.21 0.77 31.59
C LYS A 77 11.88 1.04 32.94
N ASP A 78 13.05 0.47 33.20
CA ASP A 78 13.77 0.61 34.47
C ASP A 78 14.37 2.02 34.59
N TYR A 79 14.96 2.51 33.50
CA TYR A 79 15.48 3.89 33.44
C TYR A 79 14.36 4.92 33.63
N LEU A 80 13.19 4.71 33.03
CA LEU A 80 12.04 5.59 33.16
C LEU A 80 11.28 5.40 34.48
N GLY A 81 11.59 4.37 35.27
CA GLY A 81 10.85 4.05 36.49
C GLY A 81 9.37 3.76 36.19
N LEU A 82 9.08 3.02 35.13
CA LEU A 82 7.70 2.66 34.79
C LEU A 82 7.13 1.70 35.83
N SER A 83 5.91 1.97 36.29
CA SER A 83 5.22 1.05 37.18
C SER A 83 4.80 -0.24 36.45
N PRO A 84 4.56 -1.35 37.15
CA PRO A 84 4.05 -2.58 36.54
C PRO A 84 2.77 -2.36 35.72
N ASP A 85 1.87 -1.50 36.20
CA ASP A 85 0.63 -1.14 35.49
C ASP A 85 0.89 -0.36 34.21
N GLN A 86 1.87 0.56 34.21
CA GLN A 86 2.27 1.30 33.01
C GLN A 86 2.87 0.35 31.96
N VAL A 87 3.74 -0.58 32.39
CA VAL A 87 4.33 -1.60 31.51
C VAL A 87 3.24 -2.44 30.86
N LYS A 88 2.30 -2.97 31.65
CA LYS A 88 1.19 -3.78 31.14
C LYS A 88 0.33 -3.03 30.11
N LYS A 89 0.00 -1.75 30.37
CA LYS A 89 -0.75 -0.91 29.41
C LYS A 89 0.01 -0.68 28.11
N LEU A 90 1.32 -0.42 28.20
CA LEU A 90 2.17 -0.21 27.02
C LEU A 90 2.32 -1.50 26.19
N GLU A 91 2.46 -2.66 26.82
CA GLU A 91 2.47 -3.96 26.14
C GLU A 91 1.15 -4.21 25.40
N GLN A 92 0.01 -3.98 26.05
CA GLN A 92 -1.30 -4.11 25.41
C GLN A 92 -1.47 -3.19 24.20
N LEU A 93 -1.02 -1.92 24.30
CA LEU A 93 -1.03 -0.97 23.20
C LEU A 93 -0.15 -1.43 22.03
N ARG A 94 1.08 -1.89 22.33
CA ARG A 94 2.01 -2.42 21.33
C ARG A 94 1.39 -3.62 20.61
N ASP A 95 0.88 -4.59 21.36
CA ASP A 95 0.36 -5.84 20.79
C ASP A 95 -0.92 -5.59 19.99
N SER A 96 -1.76 -4.65 20.42
CA SER A 96 -2.94 -4.21 19.67
C SER A 96 -2.57 -3.58 18.33
N PHE A 97 -1.63 -2.61 18.35
CA PHE A 97 -1.14 -1.99 17.12
C PHE A 97 -0.44 -3.00 16.21
N GLN A 98 0.35 -3.91 16.75
CA GLN A 98 1.03 -4.95 15.98
C GLN A 98 0.02 -5.88 15.28
N ARG A 99 -1.04 -6.31 15.97
CA ARG A 99 -2.13 -7.08 15.33
C ARG A 99 -2.83 -6.29 14.22
N GLN A 100 -3.04 -4.99 14.42
CA GLN A 100 -3.61 -4.13 13.39
C GLN A 100 -2.68 -3.99 12.18
N SER A 101 -1.38 -3.82 12.41
CA SER A 101 -0.35 -3.72 11.37
C SER A 101 -0.28 -4.99 10.53
N ILE A 102 -0.30 -6.17 11.16
CA ILE A 102 -0.29 -7.46 10.46
C ILE A 102 -1.51 -7.60 9.55
N ARG A 103 -2.71 -7.21 10.02
CA ARG A 103 -3.93 -7.26 9.19
C ARG A 103 -3.84 -6.28 8.01
N ASN A 104 -3.43 -5.04 8.27
CA ASN A 104 -3.28 -4.03 7.24
C ASN A 104 -2.24 -4.44 6.18
N GLU A 105 -1.15 -5.08 6.59
CA GLU A 105 -0.15 -5.62 5.68
C GLU A 105 -0.72 -6.76 4.83
N ALA A 106 -1.49 -7.68 5.43
CA ALA A 106 -2.17 -8.74 4.69
C ALA A 106 -3.16 -8.17 3.65
N ASP A 107 -4.01 -7.22 4.07
CA ASP A 107 -4.98 -6.56 3.20
C ASP A 107 -4.26 -5.81 2.06
N SER A 108 -3.16 -5.12 2.37
CA SER A 108 -2.36 -4.41 1.37
C SER A 108 -1.78 -5.37 0.34
N ARG A 109 -1.23 -6.52 0.76
CA ARG A 109 -0.71 -7.53 -0.17
C ARG A 109 -1.80 -8.08 -1.09
N ILE A 110 -3.02 -8.27 -0.59
CA ILE A 110 -4.17 -8.70 -1.41
C ILE A 110 -4.47 -7.64 -2.48
N VAL A 111 -4.54 -6.36 -2.10
CA VAL A 111 -4.80 -5.28 -3.06
C VAL A 111 -3.69 -5.17 -4.11
N GLU A 112 -2.42 -5.34 -3.73
CA GLU A 112 -1.30 -5.34 -4.68
C GLU A 112 -1.40 -6.51 -5.67
N LEU A 113 -1.79 -7.72 -5.22
CA LEU A 113 -2.04 -8.86 -6.10
C LEU A 113 -3.22 -8.61 -7.06
N ASP A 114 -4.28 -7.96 -6.58
CA ASP A 114 -5.41 -7.56 -7.42
C ASP A 114 -4.98 -6.56 -8.51
N ILE A 115 -4.10 -5.60 -8.17
CA ILE A 115 -3.52 -4.64 -9.14
C ILE A 115 -2.69 -5.38 -10.17
N GLU A 116 -1.79 -6.28 -9.75
CA GLU A 116 -0.97 -7.10 -10.65
C GLU A 116 -1.85 -7.89 -11.63
N THR A 117 -2.92 -8.52 -11.12
CA THR A 117 -3.87 -9.28 -11.95
C THR A 117 -4.59 -8.39 -12.97
N LEU A 118 -4.98 -7.17 -12.60
CA LEU A 118 -5.63 -6.22 -13.51
C LEU A 118 -4.68 -5.73 -14.62
N LEU A 119 -3.39 -5.61 -14.32
CA LEU A 119 -2.37 -5.16 -15.26
C LEU A 119 -1.87 -6.26 -16.21
N ASP A 120 -2.07 -7.53 -15.88
CA ASP A 120 -1.75 -8.68 -16.76
C ASP A 120 -2.77 -8.87 -17.89
N SER A 121 -3.88 -8.11 -17.87
CA SER A 121 -4.91 -8.17 -18.91
C SER A 121 -4.41 -7.62 -20.26
N PRO A 122 -4.75 -8.26 -21.40
CA PRO A 122 -4.43 -7.73 -22.73
C PRO A 122 -5.02 -6.34 -23.02
N THR A 123 -6.10 -5.99 -22.31
CA THR A 123 -6.67 -4.64 -22.28
C THR A 123 -6.87 -4.22 -20.83
N VAL A 124 -6.16 -3.17 -20.41
CA VAL A 124 -6.19 -2.69 -19.02
C VAL A 124 -7.41 -1.79 -18.80
N ASP A 125 -8.25 -2.15 -17.83
CA ASP A 125 -9.33 -1.30 -17.33
C ASP A 125 -8.77 -0.32 -16.29
N VAL A 126 -8.41 0.88 -16.75
CA VAL A 126 -7.78 1.92 -15.93
C VAL A 126 -8.66 2.33 -14.73
N GLY A 127 -9.98 2.29 -14.86
CA GLY A 127 -10.90 2.64 -13.76
C GLY A 127 -10.84 1.65 -12.60
N LYS A 128 -10.72 0.36 -12.91
CA LYS A 128 -10.51 -0.69 -11.89
C LYS A 128 -9.14 -0.58 -11.23
N VAL A 129 -8.10 -0.34 -12.02
CA VAL A 129 -6.73 -0.15 -11.51
C VAL A 129 -6.68 1.06 -10.57
N GLU A 130 -7.25 2.20 -10.97
CA GLU A 130 -7.31 3.41 -10.13
C GLU A 130 -8.03 3.12 -8.80
N THR A 131 -9.15 2.42 -8.84
CA THR A 131 -9.92 2.05 -7.64
C THR A 131 -9.06 1.25 -6.66
N LYS A 132 -8.32 0.25 -7.16
CA LYS A 132 -7.44 -0.57 -6.33
C LYS A 132 -6.22 0.19 -5.81
N ILE A 133 -5.63 1.08 -6.60
CA ILE A 133 -4.56 1.97 -6.13
C ILE A 133 -5.06 2.86 -4.98
N ARG A 134 -6.25 3.45 -5.10
CA ARG A 134 -6.85 4.27 -4.03
C ARG A 134 -7.11 3.44 -2.77
N GLU A 135 -7.53 2.18 -2.91
CA GLU A 135 -7.69 1.24 -1.81
C GLU A 135 -6.35 0.99 -1.08
N ALA A 136 -5.28 0.73 -1.82
CA ALA A 136 -3.94 0.53 -1.26
C ALA A 136 -3.44 1.79 -0.50
N GLU A 137 -3.61 2.98 -1.09
CA GLU A 137 -3.21 4.22 -0.44
C GLU A 137 -4.03 4.52 0.82
N LYS A 138 -5.32 4.17 0.83
CA LYS A 138 -6.14 4.26 2.03
C LYS A 138 -5.61 3.36 3.14
N LEU A 139 -5.28 2.10 2.85
CA LEU A 139 -4.69 1.18 3.83
C LEU A 139 -3.38 1.73 4.42
N ARG A 140 -2.50 2.29 3.57
CA ARG A 140 -1.25 2.94 4.00
C ARG A 140 -1.51 4.15 4.90
N ALA A 141 -2.49 4.99 4.56
CA ALA A 141 -2.88 6.14 5.35
C ALA A 141 -3.46 5.73 6.72
N ASP A 142 -4.36 4.75 6.72
CA ASP A 142 -5.00 4.23 7.93
C ASP A 142 -3.97 3.65 8.92
N LEU A 143 -2.95 2.93 8.43
CA LEU A 143 -1.86 2.42 9.26
C LEU A 143 -1.02 3.54 9.89
N ARG A 144 -0.68 4.59 9.12
CA ARG A 144 0.05 5.76 9.63
C ARG A 144 -0.73 6.49 10.72
N VAL A 145 -2.04 6.68 10.51
CA VAL A 145 -2.92 7.27 11.53
C VAL A 145 -3.02 6.39 12.77
N ALA A 146 -3.16 5.08 12.60
CA ALA A 146 -3.20 4.13 13.72
C ALA A 146 -1.90 4.18 14.55
N ARG A 147 -0.74 4.31 13.89
CA ARG A 147 0.55 4.46 14.56
C ARG A 147 0.62 5.73 15.39
N ILE A 148 0.20 6.87 14.83
CA ILE A 148 0.14 8.15 15.57
C ILE A 148 -0.76 8.02 16.79
N LYS A 149 -1.96 7.43 16.64
CA LYS A 149 -2.87 7.18 17.76
C LYS A 149 -2.24 6.31 18.85
N ALA A 150 -1.55 5.22 18.47
CA ALA A 150 -0.88 4.35 19.42
C ALA A 150 0.24 5.09 20.19
N ILE A 151 0.99 5.98 19.52
CA ILE A 151 2.02 6.82 20.15
C ILE A 151 1.39 7.80 21.14
N GLU A 152 0.31 8.48 20.76
CA GLU A 152 -0.36 9.44 21.66
C GLU A 152 -0.97 8.75 22.89
N LEU A 153 -1.60 7.58 22.71
CA LEU A 153 -2.08 6.77 23.83
C LEU A 153 -0.94 6.32 24.75
N ALA A 154 0.20 5.93 24.20
CA ALA A 154 1.36 5.55 24.99
C ALA A 154 1.95 6.73 25.78
N LYS A 155 2.01 7.93 25.19
CA LYS A 155 2.43 9.15 25.90
C LYS A 155 1.50 9.47 27.07
N ALA A 156 0.20 9.23 26.93
CA ALA A 156 -0.79 9.44 27.99
C ALA A 156 -0.65 8.47 29.18
N VAL A 157 0.02 7.33 29.00
CA VAL A 157 0.34 6.39 30.10
C VAL A 157 1.45 6.93 31.00
N LEU A 158 2.29 7.83 30.50
CA LEU A 158 3.49 8.33 31.18
C LEU A 158 3.20 9.60 31.99
N THR A 159 3.90 9.76 33.11
CA THR A 159 3.93 11.04 33.85
C THR A 159 4.68 12.12 33.05
N ALA A 160 4.51 13.39 33.43
CA ALA A 160 5.24 14.48 32.78
C ALA A 160 6.76 14.32 32.91
N GLU A 161 7.25 13.86 34.07
CA GLU A 161 8.67 13.59 34.32
C GLU A 161 9.20 12.46 33.45
N GLN A 162 8.46 11.35 33.33
CA GLN A 162 8.82 10.22 32.47
C GLN A 162 8.87 10.63 30.99
N ARG A 163 7.94 11.47 30.53
CA ARG A 163 7.94 12.01 29.17
C ARG A 163 9.17 12.86 28.88
N LYS A 164 9.53 13.76 29.80
CA LYS A 164 10.74 14.59 29.69
C LYS A 164 12.00 13.71 29.64
N LYS A 165 12.13 12.78 30.59
CA LYS A 165 13.26 11.84 30.67
C LYS A 165 13.42 10.99 29.40
N PHE A 166 12.30 10.60 28.77
CA PHE A 166 12.32 9.91 27.50
C PHE A 166 12.75 10.81 26.34
N SER A 167 12.25 12.06 26.26
CA SER A 167 12.67 13.04 25.22
C SER A 167 14.19 13.29 25.25
N ASP A 168 14.73 13.58 26.44
CA ASP A 168 16.16 13.84 26.64
C ASP A 168 17.02 12.62 26.20
N SER A 169 16.51 11.41 26.39
CA SER A 169 17.17 10.16 25.97
C SER A 169 17.17 9.93 24.45
N LEU A 170 16.21 10.52 23.73
CA LEU A 170 16.17 10.48 22.26
C LEU A 170 17.08 11.54 21.65
N GLU A 171 17.11 12.74 22.22
CA GLU A 171 17.96 13.86 21.77
C GLU A 171 19.45 13.55 21.93
N SER A 172 19.84 12.97 23.07
CA SER A 172 21.22 12.51 23.32
C SER A 172 21.69 11.41 22.36
N ARG A 173 20.77 10.69 21.69
CA ARG A 173 21.08 9.73 20.62
C ARG A 173 21.11 10.35 19.22
N GLY A 174 20.42 11.47 19.03
CA GLY A 174 20.36 12.23 17.78
C GLY A 174 21.63 13.04 17.49
N ALA A 175 22.48 13.27 18.50
CA ALA A 175 23.82 13.83 18.34
C ALA A 175 24.80 12.79 17.74
N ARG A 176 24.48 12.27 16.56
CA ARG A 176 25.45 11.54 15.74
C ARG A 176 26.41 12.58 15.18
N ALA A 177 27.72 12.40 15.43
CA ALA A 177 28.78 13.26 14.91
C ALA A 177 28.57 13.54 13.41
N PRO A 178 28.90 14.75 12.91
CA PRO A 178 28.89 15.02 11.48
C PRO A 178 29.68 13.91 10.79
N ARG A 179 29.14 13.35 9.70
CA ARG A 179 29.84 12.34 8.89
C ARG A 179 31.14 12.96 8.38
N ALA A 180 32.22 12.81 9.13
CA ALA A 180 33.55 13.14 8.68
C ALA A 180 33.92 12.10 7.62
N GLY A 181 34.00 12.55 6.37
CA GLY A 181 34.54 11.75 5.26
C GLY A 181 33.52 11.37 4.18
N GLN A 182 33.26 12.30 3.26
CA GLN A 182 33.17 12.02 1.82
C GLN A 182 33.13 13.33 1.02
N ASN A 183 34.30 13.94 0.87
CA ASN A 183 34.83 14.38 -0.43
C ASN A 183 36.23 14.94 -0.20
N PRO A 184 37.32 14.33 -0.71
CA PRO A 184 38.55 15.08 -0.88
C PRO A 184 38.26 16.24 -1.83
N SER A 185 38.60 17.46 -1.42
CA SER A 185 38.60 18.64 -2.28
C SER A 185 39.34 18.29 -3.57
N ALA A 186 38.65 18.41 -4.71
CA ALA A 186 39.35 18.52 -5.98
C ALA A 186 40.32 19.70 -5.82
N LYS A 187 41.61 19.44 -5.96
CA LYS A 187 42.60 20.49 -6.14
C LYS A 187 42.52 20.87 -7.62
N GLU A 188 42.26 22.15 -7.86
CA GLU A 188 42.56 22.82 -9.14
C GLU A 188 44.08 22.87 -9.37
#